data_AF-A0A356PF20-F1
#
_entry.id   AF-A0A356PF20-F1
#
_cell.length_a   1.000
_cell.length_b   1.000
_cell.length_c   1.000
_cell.angle_alpha   90.00
_cell.angle_beta   90.00
_cell.angle_gamma   90.00
#
_symmetry.space_group_name_H-M   'P 1'
#
loop_
_entity.id
_entity.type
_entity.pdbx_description
1 polymer ?
#
loop_
_entity_poly.entity_id
_entity_poly.type
_entity_poly.pdbx_seq_one_letter_code
_entity_poly.pdbx_strand_id
1 'polypeptide(L)' 'IEREIPGAPHEVLLVLDATTGQNALQQAKQFQEVAGVTGIVLTKLDGTAKGGVVLGIRGETRIPVKWIG' A
#
# COMPACT_ATOMS: atom_id res chain seq x y z
N ILE A 1 16.21 14.25 3.27
CA ILE A 1 16.29 13.04 4.13
C ILE A 1 17.66 12.35 3.97
N GLU A 2 18.71 13.04 3.50
CA GLU A 2 20.03 12.46 3.24
C GLU A 2 21.01 12.53 4.43
N ARG A 3 20.56 12.91 5.64
CA ARG A 3 21.48 13.35 6.71
C ARG A 3 22.30 12.25 7.37
N GLU A 4 21.89 10.97 7.28
CA GLU A 4 22.65 9.87 7.91
C GLU A 4 22.92 8.68 6.98
N ILE A 5 22.03 8.37 6.02
CA ILE A 5 22.20 7.24 5.10
C ILE A 5 21.90 7.70 3.67
N PRO A 6 22.90 7.71 2.77
CA PRO A 6 22.69 7.98 1.35
C PRO A 6 21.67 7.01 0.75
N GLY A 7 20.69 7.52 0.00
CA GLY A 7 19.66 6.70 -0.64
C GLY A 7 18.49 6.28 0.26
N ALA A 8 18.44 6.73 1.51
CA ALA A 8 17.28 6.48 2.38
C ALA A 8 16.09 7.41 2.07
N PRO A 9 14.84 6.95 2.30
CA PRO A 9 14.47 5.59 2.69
C PRO A 9 14.56 4.60 1.51
N HIS A 10 15.10 3.40 1.75
CA HIS A 10 15.19 2.35 0.72
C HIS A 10 13.80 1.84 0.28
N GLU A 11 12.85 1.85 1.22
CA GLU A 11 11.47 1.43 1.02
C GLU A 11 10.54 2.35 1.81
N VAL A 12 9.38 2.66 1.24
CA VAL A 12 8.26 3.30 1.92
C VAL A 12 7.06 2.37 1.77
N LEU A 13 6.70 1.68 2.84
CA LEU A 13 5.62 0.69 2.84
C LEU A 13 4.34 1.30 3.39
N LEU A 14 3.27 1.24 2.59
CA LEU A 14 1.93 1.64 3.01
C LEU A 14 1.14 0.43 3.50
N VAL A 15 0.72 0.45 4.75
CA VAL A 15 -0.09 -0.61 5.36
C VAL A 15 -1.57 -0.26 5.22
N LEU A 16 -2.35 -1.18 4.65
CA LEU A 16 -3.79 -1.00 4.40
C LEU A 16 -4.60 -2.17 4.97
N ASP A 17 -5.81 -1.86 5.43
CA ASP A 17 -6.77 -2.85 5.93
C ASP A 17 -7.67 -3.36 4.78
N ALA A 18 -7.57 -4.65 4.47
CA ALA A 18 -8.30 -5.27 3.36
C ALA A 18 -9.83 -5.28 3.57
N THR A 19 -10.32 -5.18 4.81
CA THR A 19 -11.76 -5.18 5.11
C THR A 19 -12.46 -3.90 4.66
N THR A 20 -11.68 -2.83 4.43
CA THR A 20 -12.18 -1.49 4.09
C THR A 20 -12.51 -1.31 2.61
N GLY A 21 -12.11 -2.25 1.74
CA GLY A 21 -12.48 -2.26 0.32
C GLY A 21 -12.08 -0.97 -0.42
N GLN A 22 -13.04 -0.26 -1.01
CA GLN A 22 -12.79 0.96 -1.80
C GLN A 22 -12.10 2.09 -1.01
N ASN A 23 -12.25 2.12 0.32
CA ASN A 23 -11.57 3.12 1.14
C ASN A 23 -10.05 2.94 1.12
N ALA A 24 -9.57 1.68 1.13
CA ALA A 24 -8.13 1.38 1.02
C ALA A 24 -7.57 1.84 -0.34
N LEU A 25 -8.35 1.73 -1.41
CA LEU A 25 -7.95 2.23 -2.73
C LEU A 25 -7.74 3.75 -2.72
N GLN A 26 -8.67 4.48 -2.12
CA GLN A 26 -8.60 5.94 -2.07
C GLN A 26 -7.43 6.42 -1.20
N GLN A 27 -7.17 5.73 -0.07
CA GLN A 27 -5.99 5.96 0.75
C GLN A 27 -4.69 5.68 -0.01
N ALA A 28 -4.63 4.57 -0.75
CA ALA A 28 -3.44 4.21 -1.53
C ALA A 28 -3.09 5.30 -2.56
N LYS A 29 -4.08 5.85 -3.26
CA LYS A 29 -3.89 6.98 -4.19
C LYS A 29 -3.35 8.22 -3.48
N GLN A 30 -4.00 8.61 -2.38
CA GLN A 30 -3.61 9.80 -1.64
C GLN A 30 -2.18 9.69 -1.14
N PHE A 31 -1.81 8.57 -0.49
CA PHE A 31 -0.45 8.38 0.02
C PHE A 31 0.60 8.24 -1.08
N GLN A 32 0.25 7.68 -2.25
CA GLN A 32 1.14 7.66 -3.39
C GLN A 32 1.56 9.07 -3.82
N GLU A 33 0.61 10.02 -3.84
CA GLU A 33 0.87 11.40 -4.26
C GLU A 33 1.74 12.19 -3.27
N VAL A 34 1.64 11.89 -1.97
CA VAL A 34 2.33 12.68 -0.93
C VAL A 34 3.60 12.04 -0.35
N ALA A 35 3.72 10.71 -0.34
CA ALA A 35 4.71 10.02 0.50
C ALA A 35 5.75 9.18 -0.26
N GLY A 36 5.65 9.07 -1.60
CA GLY A 36 6.63 8.29 -2.39
C GLY A 36 6.62 6.79 -2.04
N VAL A 37 5.42 6.21 -1.86
CA VAL A 37 5.23 4.80 -1.48
C VAL A 37 5.85 3.86 -2.53
N THR A 38 6.69 2.93 -2.08
CA THR A 38 7.38 1.93 -2.92
C THR A 38 6.73 0.55 -2.88
N GLY A 39 5.90 0.28 -1.86
CA GLY A 39 5.22 -1.00 -1.71
C GLY A 39 4.00 -0.92 -0.78
N ILE A 40 3.11 -1.89 -0.93
CA ILE A 40 1.90 -2.01 -0.11
C ILE A 40 1.93 -3.29 0.71
N VAL A 41 1.47 -3.19 1.95
CA VAL A 41 1.17 -4.30 2.85
C VAL A 41 -0.32 -4.34 3.09
N LEU A 42 -0.98 -5.44 2.75
CA LEU A 42 -2.41 -5.62 3.04
C LEU A 42 -2.58 -6.50 4.27
N THR A 43 -3.46 -6.08 5.18
CA THR A 43 -3.73 -6.76 6.45
C THR A 43 -5.18 -7.20 6.53
N LYS A 44 -5.48 -8.16 7.42
CA LYS A 44 -6.81 -8.70 7.71
C LYS A 44 -7.47 -9.35 6.48
N LEU A 45 -6.66 -9.97 5.62
CA LEU A 45 -7.17 -10.64 4.43
C LEU A 45 -7.88 -11.95 4.76
N ASP A 46 -7.54 -12.55 5.90
CA ASP A 46 -8.16 -13.75 6.49
C ASP A 46 -9.62 -13.52 6.94
N GLY A 47 -9.94 -12.31 7.39
CA GLY A 47 -11.26 -11.96 7.93
C GLY A 47 -12.30 -11.49 6.90
N THR A 48 -12.01 -11.54 5.59
CA THR A 48 -12.90 -10.88 4.60
C THR A 48 -12.93 -11.51 3.21
N ALA A 49 -14.12 -11.54 2.60
CA ALA A 49 -14.30 -11.84 1.17
C ALA A 49 -13.89 -10.68 0.24
N LYS A 50 -13.41 -9.55 0.79
CA LYS A 50 -13.03 -8.34 0.04
C LYS A 50 -11.59 -8.36 -0.50
N GLY A 51 -10.94 -9.53 -0.57
CA GLY A 51 -9.58 -9.68 -1.12
C GLY A 51 -9.40 -9.14 -2.55
N GLY A 52 -10.49 -8.96 -3.32
CA GLY A 52 -10.46 -8.31 -4.63
C GLY A 52 -9.95 -6.86 -4.61
N VAL A 53 -9.91 -6.20 -3.45
CA VAL A 53 -9.31 -4.86 -3.30
C VAL A 53 -7.84 -4.82 -3.73
N VAL A 54 -7.10 -5.93 -3.54
CA VAL A 54 -5.71 -6.10 -4.00
C VAL A 54 -5.58 -5.78 -5.50
N LEU A 55 -6.50 -6.32 -6.30
CA LEU A 55 -6.49 -6.17 -7.76
C LEU A 55 -6.78 -4.72 -8.16
N GLY A 56 -7.73 -4.08 -7.48
CA GLY A 56 -8.06 -2.66 -7.70
C GLY A 56 -6.89 -1.74 -7.35
N ILE A 57 -6.27 -1.94 -6.18
CA ILE A 57 -5.13 -1.12 -5.75
C ILE A 57 -3.96 -1.25 -6.72
N ARG A 58 -3.60 -2.48 -7.12
CA ARG A 58 -2.52 -2.71 -8.08
C ARG A 58 -2.83 -2.07 -9.44
N GLY A 59 -4.05 -2.26 -9.95
CA GLY A 59 -4.45 -1.75 -11.26
C GLY A 59 -4.36 -0.23 -11.35
N GLU A 60 -4.70 0.44 -10.26
CA GLU A 60 -4.87 1.88 -10.23
C GLU A 60 -3.61 2.64 -9.79
N THR A 61 -2.91 2.14 -8.77
CA THR A 61 -1.70 2.81 -8.23
C THR A 61 -0.42 2.35 -8.92
N ARG A 62 -0.44 1.17 -9.56
CA ARG A 62 0.73 0.45 -10.09
C ARG A 62 1.81 0.13 -9.04
N ILE A 63 1.56 0.37 -7.75
CA ILE A 63 2.47 0.02 -6.66
C ILE A 63 2.35 -1.48 -6.37
N PRO A 64 3.47 -2.19 -6.19
CA PRO A 64 3.43 -3.61 -5.88
C PRO A 64 2.89 -3.86 -4.46
N VAL A 65 1.93 -4.78 -4.34
CA VAL A 65 1.61 -5.42 -3.05
C VAL A 65 2.74 -6.41 -2.73
N LYS A 66 3.48 -6.14 -1.66
CA LYS A 66 4.66 -6.94 -1.27
C LYS A 66 4.34 -7.98 -0.20
N TRP A 67 3.37 -7.70 0.66
CA TRP A 67 3.00 -8.55 1.78
C TRP A 67 1.49 -8.60 1.97
N ILE A 68 1.02 -9.74 2.45
CA ILE A 68 -0.36 -10.01 2.84
C ILE A 68 -0.33 -10.62 4.24
N GLY A 69 -1.22 -10.14 5.11
CA GLY A 69 -1.47 -10.69 6.44
C GLY A 69 -2.94 -10.57 6.82
#